data_AF-A0A524DWL4-F1
#
_entry.id   AF-A0A524DWL4-F1
#
_cell.length_a   1.000
_cell.length_b   1.000
_cell.length_c   1.000
_cell.angle_alpha   90.00
_cell.angle_beta   90.00
_cell.angle_gamma   90.00
#
_symmetry.space_group_name_H-M   'P 1'
#
loop_
_entity.id
_entity.type
_entity.pdbx_description
1 polymer ?
#
loop_
_entity_poly.entity_id
_entity_poly.type
_entity_poly.pdbx_seq_one_letter_code
_entity_poly.pdbx_strand_id
1 'polypeptide(L)'
;MTINLGSDPWILICLMPLEILLVVIPALISSKIEKTSFAHEIHQMGLNTLFNSFFMQLKKIIAGLVFGCLLFLISGYLFFFFKHVIIENLLGKAFIVIAEENAIKSEPIRPSPLQLILILLFYLLLVSICEEAFFRGFIIKKLESKLNTRNSILFSSLCFSLYHVPPFFVPFQTMLTFLGYYFTLGILISLIFKLFKNSLLPCIVCHGVFNVLILLF
;
A
#
# COMPACT_ATOMS: atom_id res chain seq x y z
N MET A 1 10.31 19.06 12.71
CA MET A 1 9.97 19.71 11.42
C MET A 1 9.02 18.78 10.71
N THR A 2 7.80 19.22 10.43
CA THR A 2 6.75 18.39 9.85
C THR A 2 6.96 18.32 8.34
N ILE A 3 7.21 17.13 7.79
CA ILE A 3 7.35 16.97 6.34
C ILE A 3 5.95 17.02 5.73
N ASN A 4 5.65 18.09 5.01
CA ASN A 4 4.39 18.25 4.30
C ASN A 4 4.68 18.17 2.80
N LEU A 5 4.56 16.98 2.23
CA LEU A 5 4.75 16.77 0.79
C LEU A 5 3.55 17.34 0.01
N GLY A 6 2.36 17.37 0.63
CA GLY A 6 1.14 17.85 0.02
C GLY A 6 1.03 19.37 -0.14
N SER A 7 1.92 20.16 0.46
CA SER A 7 1.93 21.61 0.29
C SER A 7 2.22 22.06 -1.14
N ASP A 8 2.99 21.26 -1.88
CA ASP A 8 3.18 21.43 -3.32
C ASP A 8 2.82 20.11 -4.04
N PRO A 9 1.64 20.04 -4.69
CA PRO A 9 1.22 18.85 -5.42
C PRO A 9 2.20 18.41 -6.51
N TRP A 10 3.03 19.31 -7.06
CA TRP A 10 4.06 18.91 -8.02
C TRP A 10 5.17 18.07 -7.38
N ILE A 11 5.52 18.33 -6.12
CA ILE A 11 6.48 17.51 -5.39
C ILE A 11 5.93 16.09 -5.26
N LEU A 12 4.65 15.93 -4.88
CA LEU A 12 4.01 14.61 -4.82
C LEU A 12 4.06 13.90 -6.17
N ILE A 13 3.62 14.58 -7.24
CA ILE A 13 3.60 14.03 -8.61
C ILE A 13 5.02 13.59 -9.04
N CYS A 14 6.05 14.37 -8.71
CA CYS A 14 7.44 14.05 -9.04
C CYS A 14 8.00 12.87 -8.23
N LEU A 15 7.50 12.63 -7.02
CA LEU A 15 7.94 11.52 -6.16
C LEU A 15 7.23 10.20 -6.47
N MET A 16 5.98 10.21 -6.94
CA MET A 16 5.22 8.98 -7.26
C MET A 16 5.95 8.01 -8.22
N PRO A 17 6.68 8.48 -9.26
CA PRO A 17 7.57 7.62 -10.08
C PRO A 17 8.59 6.79 -9.30
N LEU A 18 8.99 7.20 -8.09
CA LEU A 18 9.95 6.45 -7.27
C LEU A 18 9.37 5.12 -6.79
N GLU A 19 8.05 4.92 -6.81
CA GLU A 19 7.41 3.63 -6.49
C GLU A 19 7.87 2.49 -7.41
N ILE A 20 8.34 2.81 -8.62
CA ILE A 20 8.94 1.82 -9.53
C ILE A 20 10.12 1.09 -8.87
N LEU A 21 10.82 1.76 -7.94
CA LEU A 21 11.93 1.16 -7.20
C LEU A 21 11.49 -0.01 -6.32
N LEU A 22 10.24 -0.06 -5.84
CA LEU A 22 9.69 -1.22 -5.11
C LEU A 22 9.64 -2.48 -5.97
N VAL A 23 9.61 -2.34 -7.28
CA VAL A 23 9.63 -3.47 -8.21
C VAL A 23 11.05 -3.75 -8.70
N VAL A 24 11.75 -2.69 -9.14
CA VAL A 24 13.06 -2.82 -9.79
C VAL A 24 14.14 -3.28 -8.81
N ILE A 25 14.24 -2.66 -7.63
CA ILE A 25 15.33 -2.97 -6.68
C ILE A 25 15.22 -4.42 -6.17
N PRO A 26 14.07 -4.89 -5.68
CA PRO A 26 13.96 -6.27 -5.18
C PRO A 26 14.15 -7.31 -6.28
N ALA A 27 13.67 -7.05 -7.49
CA ALA A 27 13.91 -7.94 -8.63
C ALA A 27 15.40 -8.02 -8.99
N LEU A 28 16.14 -6.90 -9.02
CA LEU A 28 17.58 -6.89 -9.28
C LEU A 28 18.40 -7.58 -8.19
N ILE A 29 18.05 -7.37 -6.92
CA ILE A 29 18.71 -8.02 -5.79
C ILE A 29 18.46 -9.53 -5.85
N SER A 30 17.19 -9.92 -6.01
CA SER A 30 16.78 -11.31 -6.07
C SER A 30 17.42 -12.04 -7.24
N SER A 31 17.43 -11.45 -8.44
CA SER A 31 18.04 -12.08 -9.62
C SER A 31 19.52 -12.40 -9.41
N LYS A 32 20.25 -11.54 -8.66
CA LYS A 32 21.65 -11.78 -8.32
C LYS A 32 21.82 -12.88 -7.27
N ILE A 33 20.97 -12.91 -6.25
CA ILE A 33 21.05 -13.89 -5.16
C ILE A 33 20.62 -15.29 -5.64
N GLU A 34 19.51 -15.36 -6.36
CA GLU A 34 18.89 -16.62 -6.82
C GLU A 34 19.45 -17.10 -8.17
N LYS A 35 20.33 -16.31 -8.80
CA LYS A 35 20.93 -16.58 -10.12
C LYS A 35 19.88 -16.79 -11.23
N THR A 36 18.77 -16.07 -11.13
CA THR A 36 17.68 -16.01 -12.12
C THR A 36 17.82 -14.75 -12.98
N SER A 37 17.05 -14.63 -14.06
CA SER A 37 17.01 -13.39 -14.84
C SER A 37 16.10 -12.34 -14.18
N PHE A 38 16.37 -11.05 -14.38
CA PHE A 38 15.49 -9.98 -13.92
C PHE A 38 14.04 -10.16 -14.42
N ALA A 39 13.88 -10.52 -15.68
CA ALA A 39 12.56 -10.80 -16.27
C ALA A 39 11.83 -11.96 -15.56
N HIS A 40 12.57 -12.97 -15.10
CA HIS A 40 12.01 -14.07 -14.32
C HIS A 40 11.44 -13.57 -12.98
N GLU A 41 12.16 -12.70 -12.26
CA GLU A 41 11.68 -12.13 -10.99
C GLU A 41 10.42 -11.28 -11.19
N ILE A 42 10.40 -10.43 -12.23
CA ILE A 42 9.21 -9.64 -12.59
C ILE A 42 8.01 -10.54 -12.94
N HIS A 43 8.26 -11.64 -13.66
CA HIS A 43 7.23 -12.62 -13.98
C HIS A 43 6.72 -13.32 -12.71
N GLN A 44 7.60 -13.68 -11.78
CA GLN A 44 7.21 -14.30 -10.51
C GLN A 44 6.31 -13.41 -9.67
N MET A 45 6.52 -12.08 -9.69
CA MET A 45 5.63 -11.13 -9.01
C MET A 45 4.18 -11.23 -9.51
N GLY A 46 3.98 -11.56 -10.80
CA GLY A 46 2.66 -11.80 -11.40
C GLY A 46 2.12 -10.64 -12.23
N LEU A 47 2.97 -9.67 -12.58
CA LEU A 47 2.61 -8.51 -13.40
C LEU A 47 2.17 -8.88 -14.82
N ASN A 48 2.68 -9.99 -15.36
CA ASN A 48 2.29 -10.53 -16.66
C ASN A 48 0.81 -10.95 -16.73
N THR A 49 0.21 -11.34 -15.60
CA THR A 49 -1.19 -11.81 -15.56
C THR A 49 -2.22 -10.69 -15.77
N LEU A 50 -1.77 -9.43 -15.77
CA LEU A 50 -2.58 -8.26 -16.06
C LEU A 50 -3.03 -8.17 -17.53
N PHE A 51 -2.39 -8.92 -18.44
CA PHE A 51 -2.71 -8.89 -19.88
C PHE A 51 -3.57 -10.07 -20.36
N ASN A 52 -4.13 -10.85 -19.43
CA ASN A 52 -5.10 -11.92 -19.75
C ASN A 52 -6.39 -11.36 -20.36
N SER A 53 -7.23 -12.21 -20.98
CA SER A 53 -8.46 -11.73 -21.64
C SER A 53 -9.42 -10.98 -20.71
N PHE A 54 -10.06 -9.94 -21.24
CA PHE A 54 -10.97 -9.05 -20.49
C PHE A 54 -12.04 -9.80 -19.71
N PHE A 55 -12.72 -10.77 -20.33
CA PHE A 55 -13.78 -11.56 -19.68
C PHE A 55 -13.27 -12.40 -18.48
N MET A 56 -12.03 -12.89 -18.54
CA MET A 56 -11.41 -13.61 -17.43
C MET A 56 -11.02 -12.68 -16.28
N GLN A 57 -10.81 -11.40 -16.58
CA GLN A 57 -10.44 -10.37 -15.62
C GLN A 57 -11.63 -9.63 -15.02
N LEU A 58 -12.76 -9.55 -15.72
CA LEU A 58 -13.92 -8.75 -15.30
C LEU A 58 -14.37 -9.05 -13.87
N LYS A 59 -14.47 -10.34 -13.50
CA LYS A 59 -14.84 -10.74 -12.13
C LYS A 59 -13.86 -10.23 -11.08
N LYS A 60 -12.56 -10.21 -11.40
CA LYS A 60 -11.51 -9.73 -10.50
C LYS A 60 -11.54 -8.20 -10.38
N ILE A 61 -11.80 -7.50 -11.48
CA ILE A 61 -11.96 -6.04 -11.50
C ILE A 61 -13.17 -5.66 -10.64
N ILE A 62 -14.33 -6.27 -10.87
CA ILE A 62 -15.55 -6.01 -10.07
C ILE A 62 -15.30 -6.30 -8.59
N ALA A 63 -14.67 -7.43 -8.26
CA ALA A 63 -14.32 -7.73 -6.88
C ALA A 63 -13.38 -6.68 -6.28
N GLY A 64 -12.35 -6.25 -7.02
CA GLY A 64 -11.45 -5.19 -6.59
C GLY A 64 -12.19 -3.87 -6.32
N LEU A 65 -13.10 -3.46 -7.20
CA LEU A 65 -13.95 -2.28 -6.99
C LEU A 65 -14.77 -2.39 -5.70
N VAL A 66 -15.44 -3.53 -5.50
CA VAL A 66 -16.27 -3.79 -4.31
C VAL A 66 -15.41 -3.76 -3.04
N PHE A 67 -14.29 -4.47 -3.03
CA PHE A 67 -13.39 -4.49 -1.87
C PHE A 67 -12.77 -3.11 -1.61
N GLY A 68 -12.42 -2.34 -2.65
CA GLY A 68 -11.90 -0.98 -2.50
C GLY A 68 -12.91 -0.05 -1.84
N CYS A 69 -14.16 -0.07 -2.30
CA CYS A 69 -15.24 0.68 -1.67
C CYS A 69 -15.49 0.23 -0.23
N LEU A 70 -15.50 -1.08 0.04
CA LEU A 70 -15.66 -1.60 1.40
C LEU A 70 -14.50 -1.17 2.32
N LEU A 71 -13.25 -1.22 1.85
CA LEU A 71 -12.08 -0.75 2.58
C LEU A 71 -12.21 0.74 2.93
N PHE A 72 -12.66 1.56 1.99
CA PHE A 72 -12.91 2.98 2.24
C PHE A 72 -13.99 3.19 3.32
N LEU A 73 -15.10 2.46 3.26
CA LEU A 73 -16.18 2.59 4.26
C LEU A 73 -15.74 2.19 5.67
N ILE A 74 -14.85 1.20 5.79
CA ILE A 74 -14.38 0.73 7.10
C ILE A 74 -13.12 1.46 7.59
N SER A 75 -12.36 2.13 6.74
CA SER A 75 -11.03 2.67 7.09
C SER A 75 -11.11 3.74 8.16
N GLY A 76 -12.12 4.62 8.10
CA GLY A 76 -12.35 5.62 9.15
C GLY A 76 -12.57 4.99 10.52
N TYR A 77 -13.33 3.89 10.59
CA TYR A 77 -13.55 3.14 11.83
C TYR A 77 -12.29 2.43 12.31
N LEU A 78 -11.51 1.83 11.40
CA LEU A 78 -10.23 1.21 11.74
C LEU A 78 -9.25 2.24 12.30
N PHE A 79 -9.14 3.39 11.63
CA PHE A 79 -8.30 4.49 12.06
C PHE A 79 -8.72 4.99 13.46
N PHE A 80 -10.01 5.25 13.66
CA PHE A 80 -10.56 5.65 14.95
C PHE A 80 -10.28 4.60 16.04
N PHE A 81 -10.47 3.32 15.74
CA PHE A 81 -10.22 2.24 16.69
C PHE A 81 -8.76 2.21 17.15
N PHE A 82 -7.79 2.17 16.23
CA PHE A 82 -6.39 2.12 16.63
C PHE A 82 -5.95 3.41 17.33
N LYS A 83 -6.34 4.57 16.81
CA LYS A 83 -5.93 5.86 17.37
C LYS A 83 -6.60 6.13 18.73
N HIS A 84 -7.93 6.18 18.78
CA HIS A 84 -8.67 6.64 19.95
C HIS A 84 -9.02 5.51 20.94
N VAL A 85 -9.29 4.30 20.46
CA VAL A 85 -9.64 3.19 21.37
C VAL A 85 -8.37 2.55 21.94
N ILE A 86 -7.35 2.30 21.13
CA ILE A 86 -6.13 1.64 21.60
C ILE A 86 -5.12 2.66 22.13
N ILE A 87 -4.62 3.55 21.27
CA ILE A 87 -3.46 4.38 21.60
C ILE A 87 -3.79 5.46 22.63
N GLU A 88 -4.94 6.14 22.50
CA GLU A 88 -5.34 7.18 23.46
C GLU A 88 -5.54 6.62 24.87
N ASN A 89 -6.18 5.45 24.98
CA ASN A 89 -6.44 4.83 26.29
C ASN A 89 -5.16 4.29 26.93
N LEU A 90 -4.19 3.81 26.14
CA LEU A 90 -2.94 3.26 26.66
C LEU A 90 -1.87 4.33 26.95
N LEU A 91 -1.79 5.37 26.12
CA LEU A 91 -0.67 6.32 26.10
C LEU A 91 -1.10 7.79 26.27
N GLY A 92 -2.40 8.07 26.26
CA GLY A 92 -2.98 9.38 26.50
C GLY A 92 -3.08 10.28 25.25
N LYS A 93 -3.92 11.31 25.36
CA LYS A 93 -4.17 12.29 24.28
C LYS A 93 -2.91 13.02 23.81
N ALA A 94 -2.00 13.37 24.73
CA ALA A 94 -0.76 14.06 24.39
C ALA A 94 0.12 13.25 23.43
N PHE A 95 0.12 11.92 23.55
CA PHE A 95 0.87 11.03 22.65
C PHE A 95 0.37 11.15 21.21
N ILE A 96 -0.95 11.21 21.03
CA ILE A 96 -1.60 11.34 19.72
C ILE A 96 -1.32 12.71 19.11
N VAL A 97 -1.42 13.79 19.89
CA VAL A 97 -1.14 15.14 19.38
C VAL A 97 0.28 15.21 18.78
N ILE A 98 1.27 14.68 19.51
CA ILE A 98 2.65 14.60 19.01
C ILE A 98 2.73 13.74 17.74
N ALA A 99 2.02 12.60 17.70
CA ALA A 99 1.99 11.71 16.56
C ALA A 99 1.45 12.38 15.28
N GLU A 100 0.35 13.13 15.40
CA GLU A 100 -0.32 13.80 14.29
C GLU A 100 0.42 15.03 13.79
N GLU A 101 0.97 15.83 14.71
CA GLU A 101 1.77 17.00 14.35
C GLU A 101 2.98 16.57 13.52
N ASN A 102 3.63 15.45 13.88
CA ASN A 102 4.85 14.99 13.22
C ASN A 102 4.64 13.92 12.14
N ALA A 103 3.39 13.67 11.72
CA ALA A 103 3.10 12.79 10.60
C ALA A 103 3.56 13.41 9.27
N ILE A 104 3.98 12.57 8.33
CA ILE A 104 4.24 13.00 6.95
C ILE A 104 2.89 13.22 6.28
N LYS A 105 2.59 14.46 5.89
CA LYS A 105 1.34 14.81 5.22
C LYS A 105 1.52 14.70 3.72
N SER A 106 0.80 13.78 3.09
CA SER A 106 0.82 13.52 1.65
C SER A 106 -0.47 13.92 0.93
N GLU A 107 -1.45 14.49 1.66
CA GLU A 107 -2.69 15.01 1.08
C GLU A 107 -2.43 16.33 0.34
N PRO A 108 -2.72 16.42 -0.97
CA PRO A 108 -2.45 17.62 -1.75
C PRO A 108 -3.35 18.78 -1.30
N ILE A 109 -2.75 19.92 -1.00
CA ILE A 109 -3.46 21.13 -0.59
C ILE A 109 -3.80 21.94 -1.84
N ARG A 110 -5.11 22.04 -2.15
CA ARG A 110 -5.65 22.84 -3.27
C ARG A 110 -4.99 22.52 -4.63
N PRO A 111 -4.96 21.24 -5.07
CA PRO A 111 -4.42 20.90 -6.38
C PRO A 111 -5.27 21.55 -7.49
N SER A 112 -4.60 21.99 -8.56
CA SER A 112 -5.27 22.32 -9.81
C SER A 112 -5.94 21.07 -10.41
N PRO A 113 -6.95 21.21 -11.29
CA PRO A 113 -7.60 20.07 -11.93
C PRO A 113 -6.63 19.11 -12.63
N LEU A 114 -5.60 19.66 -13.30
CA LEU A 114 -4.56 18.86 -13.94
C LEU A 114 -3.75 18.05 -12.91
N GLN A 115 -3.31 18.69 -11.83
CA GLN A 115 -2.55 18.01 -10.77
C GLN A 115 -3.38 16.90 -10.12
N LEU A 116 -4.66 17.17 -9.85
CA LEU A 116 -5.56 16.16 -9.29
C LEU A 116 -5.70 14.95 -10.22
N ILE A 117 -5.93 15.18 -11.53
CA ILE A 117 -6.02 14.10 -12.52
C ILE A 117 -4.72 13.28 -12.55
N LEU A 118 -3.55 13.93 -12.54
CA LEU A 118 -2.26 13.24 -12.53
C LEU A 118 -2.08 12.37 -11.28
N ILE A 119 -2.42 12.90 -10.09
CA ILE A 119 -2.33 12.16 -8.83
C ILE A 119 -3.26 10.94 -8.86
N LEU A 120 -4.51 11.10 -9.29
CA LEU A 120 -5.47 10.00 -9.39
C LEU A 120 -4.98 8.90 -10.36
N LEU A 121 -4.43 9.30 -11.52
CA LEU A 121 -3.86 8.36 -12.48
C LEU A 121 -2.66 7.63 -11.89
N PHE A 122 -1.76 8.31 -11.18
CA PHE A 122 -0.63 7.67 -10.55
C PHE A 122 -1.04 6.71 -9.42
N TYR A 123 -2.06 7.03 -8.61
CA TYR A 123 -2.56 6.06 -7.63
C TYR A 123 -3.10 4.78 -8.28
N LEU A 124 -3.85 4.91 -9.37
CA LEU A 124 -4.47 3.77 -10.06
C LEU A 124 -3.49 2.95 -10.91
N LEU A 125 -2.54 3.61 -11.58
CA LEU A 125 -1.72 2.98 -12.63
C LEU A 125 -0.28 2.75 -12.22
N LEU A 126 0.18 3.34 -11.11
CA LEU A 126 1.57 3.27 -10.72
C LEU A 126 1.73 2.79 -9.29
N VAL A 127 1.24 3.57 -8.32
CA VAL A 127 1.42 3.31 -6.89
C VAL A 127 0.84 1.94 -6.52
N SER A 128 -0.45 1.73 -6.81
CA SER A 128 -1.10 0.45 -6.51
C SER A 128 -0.45 -0.73 -7.26
N ILE A 129 0.00 -0.56 -8.51
CA ILE A 129 0.68 -1.65 -9.23
C ILE A 129 2.00 -2.01 -8.56
N CYS A 130 2.84 -1.02 -8.27
CA CYS A 130 4.17 -1.21 -7.71
C CYS A 130 4.11 -1.78 -6.29
N GLU A 131 3.27 -1.21 -5.43
CA GLU A 131 3.11 -1.67 -4.06
C GLU A 131 2.54 -3.10 -4.01
N GLU A 132 1.47 -3.40 -4.76
CA GLU A 132 0.91 -4.75 -4.76
C GLU A 132 1.89 -5.78 -5.33
N ALA A 133 2.62 -5.43 -6.39
CA ALA A 133 3.65 -6.30 -6.95
C ALA A 133 4.75 -6.61 -5.92
N PHE A 134 5.16 -5.62 -5.12
CA PHE A 134 6.18 -5.83 -4.10
C PHE A 134 5.63 -6.59 -2.88
N PHE A 135 4.61 -6.07 -2.20
CA PHE A 135 4.14 -6.66 -0.95
C PHE A 135 3.49 -8.02 -1.17
N ARG A 136 2.70 -8.21 -2.23
CA ARG A 136 1.96 -9.46 -2.48
C ARG A 136 2.69 -10.34 -3.47
N GLY A 137 3.07 -9.76 -4.61
CA GLY A 137 3.74 -10.49 -5.68
C GLY A 137 5.14 -10.97 -5.29
N PHE A 138 5.92 -10.18 -4.56
CA PHE A 138 7.29 -10.52 -4.21
C PHE A 138 7.39 -11.10 -2.79
N ILE A 139 7.07 -10.33 -1.75
CA ILE A 139 7.32 -10.72 -0.36
C ILE A 139 6.52 -11.98 0.00
N ILE A 140 5.20 -12.00 -0.20
CA ILE A 140 4.38 -13.16 0.18
C ILE A 140 4.82 -14.41 -0.58
N LYS A 141 4.95 -14.35 -1.91
CA LYS A 141 5.32 -15.53 -2.72
C LYS A 141 6.70 -16.06 -2.35
N LYS A 142 7.70 -15.21 -2.16
CA LYS A 142 9.04 -15.66 -1.77
C LYS A 142 9.03 -16.27 -0.38
N LEU A 143 8.33 -15.68 0.58
CA LEU A 143 8.27 -16.22 1.93
C LEU A 143 7.48 -17.51 2.01
N GLU A 144 6.47 -17.73 1.17
CA GLU A 144 5.74 -19.00 1.12
C GLU A 144 6.60 -20.20 0.70
N SER A 145 7.78 -19.98 0.11
CA SER A 145 8.75 -21.06 -0.12
C SER A 145 9.45 -21.54 1.16
N LYS A 146 9.39 -20.76 2.25
CA LYS A 146 10.11 -20.99 3.51
C LYS A 146 9.21 -21.00 4.75
N LEU A 147 8.05 -20.36 4.68
CA LEU A 147 7.10 -20.14 5.77
C LEU A 147 5.69 -20.54 5.32
N ASN A 148 4.80 -20.80 6.28
CA ASN A 148 3.39 -20.98 5.96
C ASN A 148 2.73 -19.67 5.50
N THR A 149 1.63 -19.79 4.76
CA THR A 149 0.89 -18.63 4.20
C THR A 149 0.54 -17.57 5.24
N ARG A 150 0.13 -17.99 6.45
CA ARG A 150 -0.23 -17.05 7.54
C ARG A 150 0.97 -16.18 7.91
N ASN A 151 2.13 -16.78 8.13
CA ASN A 151 3.34 -16.06 8.51
C ASN A 151 3.83 -15.16 7.36
N SER A 152 3.72 -15.61 6.11
CA SER A 152 4.04 -14.77 4.93
C SER A 152 3.13 -13.54 4.83
N ILE A 153 1.83 -13.68 5.11
CA ILE A 153 0.88 -12.56 5.16
C ILE A 153 1.22 -11.60 6.29
N LEU A 154 1.46 -12.11 7.51
CA LEU A 154 1.78 -11.28 8.67
C LEU A 154 3.07 -10.49 8.43
N PHE A 155 4.11 -11.13 7.90
CA PHE A 155 5.37 -10.46 7.60
C PHE A 155 5.20 -9.40 6.51
N SER A 156 4.52 -9.72 5.40
CA SER A 156 4.27 -8.76 4.32
C SER A 156 3.47 -7.55 4.81
N SER A 157 2.44 -7.78 5.64
CA SER A 157 1.61 -6.71 6.21
C SER A 157 2.39 -5.83 7.17
N LEU A 158 3.36 -6.39 7.91
CA LEU A 158 4.28 -5.62 8.74
C LEU A 158 5.20 -4.76 7.88
N CYS A 159 5.79 -5.31 6.81
CA CYS A 159 6.58 -4.53 5.87
C CYS A 159 5.76 -3.40 5.22
N PHE A 160 4.52 -3.67 4.82
CA PHE A 160 3.59 -2.68 4.28
C PHE A 160 3.32 -1.56 5.30
N SER A 161 3.07 -1.93 6.56
CA SER A 161 2.87 -0.94 7.61
C SER A 161 4.10 -0.08 7.87
N LEU A 162 5.28 -0.69 7.95
CA LEU A 162 6.53 0.05 8.15
C LEU A 162 6.88 0.91 6.95
N TYR A 163 6.46 0.56 5.74
CA TYR A 163 6.62 1.41 4.56
C TYR A 163 5.82 2.72 4.69
N HIS A 164 4.61 2.64 5.24
CA HIS A 164 3.72 3.80 5.43
C HIS A 164 4.07 4.65 6.65
N VAL A 165 4.66 4.03 7.69
CA VAL A 165 5.26 4.74 8.82
C VAL A 165 6.74 4.41 8.96
N PRO A 166 7.58 4.91 8.03
CA PRO A 166 8.98 4.54 7.92
C PRO A 166 9.73 4.87 9.21
N PRO A 167 10.29 3.84 9.90
CA PRO A 167 11.16 4.07 11.03
C PRO A 167 12.28 5.05 10.65
N PHE A 168 12.70 5.88 11.61
CA PHE A 168 13.74 6.91 11.43
C PHE A 168 13.32 8.17 10.64
N PHE A 169 12.26 8.11 9.83
CA PHE A 169 11.70 9.29 9.15
C PHE A 169 10.53 9.92 9.91
N VAL A 170 9.83 9.15 10.73
CA VAL A 170 8.78 9.64 11.64
C VAL A 170 9.10 9.32 13.10
N PRO A 171 8.61 10.11 14.06
CA PRO A 171 8.76 9.79 15.48
C PRO A 171 8.10 8.48 15.86
N PHE A 172 8.56 7.88 16.96
CA PHE A 172 8.00 6.66 17.51
C PHE A 172 6.48 6.77 17.77
N GLN A 173 6.03 7.95 18.21
CA GLN A 173 4.61 8.23 18.45
C GLN A 173 3.78 8.11 17.18
N THR A 174 4.22 8.73 16.09
CA THR A 174 3.61 8.61 14.76
C THR A 174 3.60 7.16 14.32
N MET A 175 4.76 6.48 14.37
CA MET A 175 4.85 5.08 13.96
C MET A 175 3.85 4.21 14.71
N LEU A 176 3.87 4.23 16.05
CA LEU A 176 3.01 3.39 16.87
C LEU A 176 1.52 3.72 16.70
N THR A 177 1.18 4.99 16.49
CA THR A 177 -0.22 5.43 16.32
C THR A 177 -0.85 4.86 15.05
N PHE A 178 -0.13 4.86 13.92
CA PHE A 178 -0.68 4.42 12.63
C PHE A 178 -0.30 2.98 12.26
N LEU A 179 0.61 2.32 12.99
CA LEU A 179 1.06 0.96 12.69
C LEU A 179 -0.10 -0.03 12.60
N GLY A 180 -0.99 -0.03 13.59
CA GLY A 180 -2.12 -0.97 13.62
C GLY A 180 -3.09 -0.80 12.45
N TYR A 181 -3.30 0.46 12.02
CA TYR A 181 -4.14 0.81 10.88
C TYR A 181 -3.57 0.26 9.57
N TYR A 182 -2.32 0.60 9.22
CA TYR A 182 -1.70 0.14 7.99
C TYR A 182 -1.44 -1.37 7.99
N PHE A 183 -1.09 -1.94 9.14
CA PHE A 183 -0.95 -3.39 9.29
C PHE A 183 -2.24 -4.14 8.97
N THR A 184 -3.38 -3.62 9.45
CA THR A 184 -4.70 -4.22 9.18
C THR A 184 -5.06 -4.13 7.69
N LEU A 185 -4.84 -2.98 7.05
CA LEU A 185 -5.01 -2.85 5.58
C LEU A 185 -4.11 -3.82 4.82
N GLY A 186 -2.86 -3.94 5.27
CA GLY A 186 -1.87 -4.91 4.79
C GLY A 186 -2.42 -6.33 4.76
N ILE A 187 -3.03 -6.76 5.88
CA ILE A 187 -3.65 -8.08 6.02
C ILE A 187 -4.83 -8.21 5.07
N LEU A 188 -5.77 -7.25 5.08
CA LEU A 188 -7.01 -7.34 4.31
C LEU A 188 -6.74 -7.51 2.81
N ILE A 189 -5.85 -6.70 2.24
CA ILE A 189 -5.51 -6.81 0.82
C ILE A 189 -4.72 -8.11 0.53
N SER A 190 -3.92 -8.60 1.48
CA SER A 190 -3.24 -9.90 1.36
C SER A 190 -4.23 -11.08 1.40
N LEU A 191 -5.33 -10.96 2.14
CA LEU A 191 -6.42 -11.95 2.11
C LEU A 191 -7.13 -11.94 0.76
N ILE A 192 -7.36 -10.76 0.16
CA ILE A 192 -7.88 -10.66 -1.22
C ILE A 192 -6.91 -11.36 -2.19
N PHE A 193 -5.61 -11.13 -2.07
CA PHE A 193 -4.60 -11.78 -2.91
C PHE A 193 -4.71 -13.30 -2.87
N LYS A 194 -4.91 -13.88 -1.67
CA LYS A 194 -5.09 -15.33 -1.50
C LYS A 194 -6.45 -15.82 -1.97
N LEU A 195 -7.52 -15.08 -1.72
CA LEU A 195 -8.87 -15.39 -2.19
C LEU A 195 -8.89 -15.53 -3.72
N PHE A 196 -8.12 -14.71 -4.43
CA PHE A 196 -7.98 -14.75 -5.88
C PHE A 196 -6.76 -15.53 -6.38
N LYS A 197 -6.32 -16.55 -5.61
CA LYS A 197 -5.26 -17.50 -6.01
C LYS A 197 -3.97 -16.80 -6.47
N ASN A 198 -3.49 -15.84 -5.68
CA ASN A 198 -2.28 -15.05 -5.93
C ASN A 198 -2.36 -14.15 -7.17
N SER A 199 -3.56 -13.67 -7.51
CA SER A 199 -3.76 -12.68 -8.58
C SER A 199 -3.58 -11.26 -8.03
N LEU A 200 -2.73 -10.45 -8.66
CA LEU A 200 -2.52 -9.05 -8.26
C LEU A 200 -3.67 -8.13 -8.66
N LEU A 201 -4.29 -8.37 -9.82
CA LEU A 201 -5.33 -7.49 -10.36
C LEU A 201 -6.43 -7.04 -9.37
N PRO A 202 -7.12 -7.93 -8.63
CA PRO A 202 -8.15 -7.49 -7.69
C PRO A 202 -7.56 -6.65 -6.54
N CYS A 203 -6.33 -6.92 -6.12
CA CYS A 203 -5.63 -6.14 -5.11
C CYS A 203 -5.25 -4.75 -5.62
N ILE A 204 -4.74 -4.66 -6.86
CA ILE A 204 -4.37 -3.39 -7.51
C ILE A 204 -5.61 -2.50 -7.63
N VAL A 205 -6.72 -3.04 -8.15
CA VAL A 205 -7.97 -2.30 -8.27
C VAL A 205 -8.50 -1.90 -6.90
N CYS A 206 -8.49 -2.81 -5.92
CA CYS A 206 -8.93 -2.54 -4.55
C CYS A 206 -8.14 -1.39 -3.91
N HIS A 207 -6.81 -1.45 -3.96
CA HIS A 207 -5.92 -0.46 -3.37
C HIS A 207 -5.98 0.88 -4.12
N GLY A 208 -5.97 0.84 -5.46
CA GLY A 208 -6.09 2.06 -6.26
C GLY A 208 -7.41 2.80 -6.02
N VAL A 209 -8.54 2.07 -6.01
CA VAL A 209 -9.86 2.65 -5.67
C VAL A 209 -9.86 3.21 -4.26
N PHE A 210 -9.32 2.47 -3.29
CA PHE A 210 -9.22 2.92 -1.92
C PHE A 210 -8.47 4.25 -1.80
N ASN A 211 -7.30 4.38 -2.44
CA ASN A 211 -6.51 5.62 -2.42
C ASN A 211 -7.25 6.78 -3.10
N VAL A 212 -7.92 6.52 -4.22
CA VAL A 212 -8.74 7.53 -4.90
C VAL A 212 -9.89 8.00 -4.02
N LEU A 213 -10.61 7.09 -3.36
CA LEU A 213 -11.76 7.46 -2.54
C LEU A 213 -11.34 8.25 -1.30
N ILE A 214 -10.27 7.85 -0.60
CA ILE A 214 -9.73 8.60 0.54
C ILE A 214 -9.29 10.01 0.11
N LEU A 215 -8.72 10.16 -1.08
CA LEU A 215 -8.30 11.48 -1.55
C LEU A 215 -9.49 12.40 -1.87
N LEU A 216 -10.61 11.84 -2.33
CA LEU A 216 -11.76 12.61 -2.80
C LEU A 216 -12.81 12.93 -1.72
N PHE A 217 -12.85 12.16 -0.63
CA PHE A 217 -13.90 12.21 0.39
C PHE A 217 -13.32 12.13 1.80
#